data_AF-A0A654LW41-F1
#
_entry.id   AF-A0A654LW41-F1
#
_cell.length_a   1.000
_cell.length_b   1.000
_cell.length_c   1.000
_cell.angle_alpha   90.00
_cell.angle_beta   90.00
_cell.angle_gamma   90.00
#
_symmetry.space_group_name_H-M   'P 1'
#
loop_
_entity.id
_entity.type
_entity.pdbx_description
1 polymer ?
#
loop_
_entity_poly.entity_id
_entity_poly.type
_entity_poly.pdbx_seq_one_letter_code
_entity_poly.pdbx_strand_id
1 'polypeptide(L)'
;MYKTKQKQRGRRHDYRIYKKNHPDLPTDIMSMYDLGFLDVEKDFLEQESLLPIKKEKDHELTEVLKEYNKNLQDKEVQNNE
;
A
#
# COMPACT_ATOMS: atom_id res chain seq x y z
N MET A 1 9.58 -26.10 -26.27
CA MET A 1 9.22 -25.12 -25.22
C MET A 1 9.26 -23.72 -25.82
N TYR A 2 8.10 -23.12 -26.08
CA TYR A 2 8.00 -21.75 -26.59
C TYR A 2 8.10 -20.77 -25.41
N LYS A 3 9.29 -20.21 -25.17
CA LYS A 3 9.42 -19.03 -24.30
C LYS A 3 9.16 -17.79 -25.14
N THR A 4 8.02 -17.14 -24.93
CA THR A 4 7.73 -15.81 -25.48
C THR A 4 8.75 -14.82 -24.92
N LYS A 5 9.46 -14.11 -25.81
CA LYS A 5 10.42 -13.06 -25.45
C LYS A 5 9.68 -11.84 -24.88
N GLN A 6 9.22 -11.91 -23.63
CA GLN A 6 8.74 -10.72 -22.93
C GLN A 6 9.94 -9.88 -22.49
N LYS A 7 10.42 -9.02 -23.41
CA LYS A 7 11.32 -7.88 -23.11
C LYS A 7 10.55 -6.70 -22.51
N GLN A 8 9.49 -6.93 -21.75
CA GLN A 8 8.92 -5.86 -20.94
C GLN A 8 9.73 -5.83 -19.65
N ARG A 9 10.62 -4.84 -19.51
CA ARG A 9 11.30 -4.53 -18.25
C ARG A 9 10.23 -4.55 -17.17
N GLY A 10 10.23 -5.57 -16.29
CA GLY A 10 9.40 -5.68 -15.09
C GLY A 10 9.77 -4.61 -14.07
N ARG A 11 9.77 -3.35 -14.50
CA ARG A 11 10.33 -2.19 -13.83
C ARG A 11 9.30 -1.06 -13.79
N ARG A 12 8.00 -1.35 -13.87
CA ARG A 12 6.97 -0.42 -13.39
C ARG A 12 6.53 -0.95 -12.05
N HIS A 13 7.01 -0.30 -10.98
CA HIS A 13 6.52 -0.54 -9.63
C HIS A 13 5.01 -0.31 -9.63
N ASP A 14 4.25 -1.14 -8.93
CA ASP A 14 2.78 -1.07 -8.93
C ASP A 14 2.28 0.32 -8.49
N TYR A 15 2.92 0.90 -7.47
CA TYR A 15 2.67 2.28 -7.05
C TYR A 15 2.83 3.33 -8.16
N ARG A 16 3.80 3.14 -9.07
CA ARG A 16 4.01 4.06 -10.20
C ARG A 16 2.89 3.95 -11.25
N ILE A 17 2.30 2.77 -11.40
CA ILE A 17 1.13 2.57 -12.27
C ILE A 17 -0.09 3.20 -11.61
N TYR A 18 -0.27 2.92 -10.31
CA TYR A 18 -1.33 3.48 -9.49
C TYR A 18 -1.35 5.00 -9.55
N LYS A 19 -0.22 5.67 -9.26
CA LYS A 19 -0.09 7.13 -9.35
C LYS A 19 -0.44 7.70 -10.73
N LYS A 20 -0.12 6.99 -11.81
CA LYS A 20 -0.41 7.45 -13.17
C LYS A 20 -1.91 7.36 -13.50
N ASN A 21 -2.57 6.33 -13.00
CA ASN A 21 -3.96 6.02 -13.30
C ASN A 21 -4.82 6.17 -12.03
N HIS A 22 -4.44 7.08 -11.13
CA HIS A 22 -5.10 7.21 -9.85
C HIS A 22 -6.56 7.61 -10.11
N PRO A 23 -7.54 6.85 -9.62
CA PRO A 23 -8.93 7.24 -9.76
C PRO A 23 -9.20 8.49 -8.91
N ASP A 24 -10.11 9.35 -9.34
CA ASP A 24 -10.59 10.42 -8.48
C ASP A 24 -11.41 9.79 -7.34
N LEU A 25 -10.79 9.65 -6.17
CA LEU A 25 -11.41 9.09 -4.99
C LEU A 25 -12.06 10.21 -4.18
N PRO A 26 -13.28 10.03 -3.66
CA PRO A 26 -13.88 10.97 -2.72
C PRO A 26 -13.02 11.07 -1.46
N THR A 27 -12.88 12.29 -0.93
CA THR A 27 -12.13 12.57 0.30
C THR A 27 -12.68 11.86 1.54
N ASP A 28 -13.95 11.46 1.51
CA ASP A 28 -14.59 10.72 2.61
C ASP A 28 -14.27 9.22 2.61
N ILE A 29 -13.52 8.71 1.62
CA ILE A 29 -13.15 7.30 1.54
C ILE A 29 -11.76 7.09 2.11
N MET A 30 -11.71 6.43 3.26
CA MET A 30 -10.47 5.92 3.83
C MET A 30 -10.02 4.65 3.10
N SER A 31 -8.86 4.71 2.45
CA SER A 31 -8.31 3.60 1.66
C SER A 31 -7.17 2.91 2.40
N MET A 32 -7.22 1.58 2.50
CA MET A 32 -6.12 0.79 3.05
C MET A 32 -5.09 0.45 1.97
N TYR A 33 -3.82 0.54 2.35
CA TYR A 33 -2.70 0.32 1.46
C TYR A 33 -1.58 -0.48 2.12
N ASP A 34 -0.83 -1.19 1.30
CA ASP A 34 0.39 -1.87 1.71
C ASP A 34 1.59 -0.93 1.85
N LEU A 35 2.65 -1.41 2.51
CA LEU A 35 3.95 -0.72 2.59
C LEU A 35 4.58 -0.39 1.22
N GLY A 36 4.11 -1.01 0.14
CA GLY A 36 4.51 -0.66 -1.24
C GLY A 36 4.01 0.70 -1.72
N PHE A 37 3.06 1.31 -1.00
CA PHE A 37 2.35 2.54 -1.33
C PHE A 37 2.60 3.66 -0.31
N LEU A 38 3.65 3.58 0.50
CA LEU A 38 3.95 4.58 1.56
C LEU A 38 4.01 6.04 1.10
N ASP A 39 4.27 6.29 -0.18
CA ASP A 39 4.31 7.65 -0.71
C ASP A 39 2.91 8.18 -1.11
N VAL A 40 1.84 7.38 -0.99
CA VAL A 40 0.46 7.76 -1.33
C VAL A 40 -0.04 8.90 -0.46
N GLU A 41 0.25 8.88 0.84
CA GLU A 41 -0.11 9.98 1.75
C GLU A 41 0.57 11.31 1.37
N LYS A 42 1.77 11.25 0.79
CA LYS A 42 2.50 12.46 0.35
C LYS A 42 2.00 12.96 -1.00
N ASP A 43 1.63 12.04 -1.88
CA ASP A 43 1.19 12.35 -3.23
C ASP A 43 -0.29 12.74 -3.29
N PHE A 44 -1.12 12.25 -2.34
CA PHE A 44 -2.56 12.43 -2.27
C PHE A 44 -2.99 12.85 -0.85
N LEU A 45 -2.67 14.09 -0.48
CA LEU A 45 -2.96 14.67 0.85
C LEU A 45 -4.46 14.76 1.19
N GLU A 46 -5.31 14.84 0.16
CA GLU A 46 -6.76 14.94 0.31
C GLU A 46 -7.43 13.59 0.58
N GLN A 47 -6.67 12.49 0.46
CA GLN A 47 -7.16 11.14 0.63
C GLN A 47 -6.71 10.54 1.96
N GLU A 48 -7.68 10.14 2.79
CA GLU A 48 -7.38 9.38 3.99
C GLU A 48 -6.82 8.00 3.62
N SER A 49 -5.60 7.74 4.08
CA SER A 49 -4.88 6.49 3.81
C SER A 49 -4.59 5.79 5.13
N LEU A 50 -4.83 4.48 5.17
CA LEU A 50 -4.43 3.63 6.27
C LEU A 50 -3.29 2.73 5.80
N LEU A 51 -2.11 2.96 6.37
CA LEU A 51 -0.90 2.20 6.07
C LEU A 51 -0.40 1.48 7.32
N PRO A 52 0.11 0.24 7.19
CA PRO A 52 0.83 -0.40 8.27
C PRO A 52 2.10 0.37 8.58
N ILE A 53 2.51 0.33 9.85
CA ILE A 53 3.66 1.06 10.35
C ILE A 53 4.92 0.33 9.91
N LYS A 54 5.72 1.02 9.10
CA LYS A 54 7.00 0.51 8.63
C LYS A 54 8.02 0.50 9.76
N LYS A 55 8.67 -0.65 9.96
CA LYS A 55 9.82 -0.79 10.85
C LYS A 55 10.99 0.07 10.32
N GLU A 56 11.57 0.91 11.18
CA GLU A 56 12.82 1.62 10.87
C GLU A 56 14.02 0.68 10.95
N LYS A 57 15.10 1.05 10.24
CA LYS A 57 16.33 0.26 10.29
C LYS A 57 16.90 0.32 11.71
N ASP A 58 17.22 -0.85 12.25
CA ASP A 58 17.78 -1.05 13.60
C ASP A 58 16.85 -0.70 14.78
N HIS A 59 15.55 -0.45 14.53
CA HIS A 59 14.54 -0.26 15.58
C HIS A 59 13.49 -1.36 15.53
N GLU A 60 13.19 -1.97 16.67
CA GLU A 60 12.06 -2.90 16.77
C GLU A 60 10.74 -2.15 16.88
N LEU A 61 9.71 -2.67 16.21
CA LEU A 61 8.35 -2.23 16.48
C LEU A 61 7.99 -2.60 17.91
N THR A 62 7.47 -1.65 18.66
CA THR A 62 6.89 -1.93 19.97
C THR A 62 5.68 -2.86 19.81
N GLU A 63 5.34 -3.61 20.87
CA GLU A 63 4.18 -4.52 20.86
C GLU A 63 2.89 -3.82 20.41
N VAL A 64 2.70 -2.55 20.81
CA VAL A 64 1.56 -1.72 20.40
C VAL A 64 1.51 -1.52 18.88
N LEU A 65 2.66 -1.25 18.23
CA LEU A 65 2.71 -1.05 16.78
C LEU A 65 2.54 -2.37 16.02
N LYS A 66 3.01 -3.49 16.59
CA LYS A 66 2.76 -4.82 16.03
C LYS A 66 1.28 -5.17 16.08
N GLU A 67 0.62 -4.89 17.20
CA GLU A 67 -0.81 -5.15 17.38
C GLU A 67 -1.66 -4.24 16.47
N TYR A 68 -1.27 -2.98 16.30
CA TYR A 68 -1.86 -2.10 15.29
C TYR A 68 -1.77 -2.71 13.88
N ASN A 69 -0.57 -3.11 13.45
CA ASN A 69 -0.38 -3.71 12.12
C ASN A 69 -1.19 -5.00 11.94
N LYS A 70 -1.32 -5.82 13.00
CA LYS A 70 -2.13 -7.04 12.98
C LYS A 70 -3.62 -6.74 12.81
N ASN A 71 -4.16 -5.81 13.60
CA ASN A 71 -5.55 -5.38 13.49
C ASN A 71 -5.86 -4.76 12.12
N LEU A 72 -4.88 -4.10 11.50
CA LEU A 72 -4.99 -3.56 10.15
C LEU A 72 -5.23 -4.70 9.14
N GLN A 73 -4.43 -5.77 9.20
CA GLN A 73 -4.61 -6.95 8.34
C GLN A 73 -5.96 -7.63 8.55
N ASP A 74 -6.42 -7.77 9.80
CA ASP A 74 -7.71 -8.41 10.10
C ASP A 74 -8.89 -7.60 9.54
N LYS A 75 -8.82 -6.26 9.55
CA LYS A 75 -9.83 -5.38 8.93
C LYS A 75 -9.85 -5.48 7.40
N GLU A 76 -8.70 -5.74 6.80
CA GLU A 76 -8.55 -5.93 5.35
C GLU A 76 -9.31 -7.18 4.91
N VAL A 77 -9.28 -8.24 5.73
CA VAL A 77 -10.00 -9.49 5.48
C VAL A 77 -11.51 -9.30 5.58
N GLN A 78 -12.01 -8.54 6.57
CA GLN A 78 -13.46 -8.35 6.76
C GLN A 78 -14.16 -7.46 5.72
N ASN A 79 -13.45 -6.56 5.05
CA ASN A 79 -14.04 -5.70 4.01
C ASN A 79 -14.03 -6.35 2.61
N ASN A 80 -13.47 -7.55 2.47
CA ASN A 80 -13.36 -8.30 1.23
C ASN A 80 -14.24 -9.57 1.20
N GLU A 81 -15.11 -9.78 2.20
CA GLU A 81 -16.20 -10.79 2.20
C GLU A 81 -17.55 -10.16 1.83
#